data_AF-A0A2S9YIA3-F1
#
_entry.id   AF-A0A2S9YIA3-F1
#
_cell.length_a   1.000
_cell.length_b   1.000
_cell.length_c   1.000
_cell.angle_alpha   90.00
_cell.angle_beta   90.00
_cell.angle_gamma   90.00
#
_symmetry.space_group_name_H-M   'P 1'
#
loop_
_entity.id
_entity.type
_entity.pdbx_description
1 polymer ?
#
loop_
_entity_poly.entity_id
_entity_poly.type
_entity_poly.pdbx_seq_one_letter_code
_entity_poly.pdbx_strand_id
1 'polypeptide(L)'
;MRTARTSLLTLSVGLTLGACQTEPLEADTGTEAETGTGTEVGDGDGDTGDGDGDGDPGDGDGDGDPGDGDGDGDGDPQAECGNGELDAGEACDDGNDVEEDACTSACELAACGDGYVQPSNDEVCDDGNTDPGDACTASCVVPGAVVWESILDYDDAGDDDVGVQVVLDSGDNIDILISTNGNYRLSEYAGDGTALWSYPSLATLVPSLAVSPDDTLVVGGSNGNQGATRMYDTDGNSQWTQNVPVNNSRVLGVAVDDMGFIVAGGYHANDKALLFRDDNTGTEDWSNFDSDGVSIRLVAVGPDGQSWAMRSSPRQLETYTAAGAPAWVSAPLDDAVYADLAVDGEGNSYLLSAANDGSLLTISKYDSSGELSWTVDHDDPGQLEAAGGLAVLPGGGVLVSGSTNGGPDGADGLLAWYDADGDTLIPDIVVDGDAAVDLDVFVDVVIGDGYAVAVGGHHADGQDGDLWIRKFEI
;
A
#
# COMPACT_ATOMS: atom_id res chain seq x y z
N MET A 1 12.58 59.46 -35.96
CA MET A 1 11.94 59.43 -34.64
C MET A 1 12.56 58.28 -33.86
N ARG A 2 13.50 58.60 -32.97
CA ARG A 2 14.19 57.64 -32.09
C ARG A 2 13.80 58.02 -30.67
N THR A 3 13.06 57.16 -29.99
CA THR A 3 12.62 57.40 -28.61
C THR A 3 13.62 56.75 -27.65
N ALA A 4 14.02 57.54 -26.66
CA ALA A 4 15.20 57.35 -25.84
C ALA A 4 15.03 56.25 -24.78
N ARG A 5 16.10 55.47 -24.56
CA ARG A 5 16.35 54.76 -23.29
C ARG A 5 17.14 55.70 -22.39
N THR A 6 16.65 55.95 -21.18
CA THR A 6 17.36 56.76 -20.18
C THR A 6 17.35 56.04 -18.82
N SER A 7 18.58 55.82 -18.34
CA SER A 7 19.07 55.68 -16.96
C SER A 7 18.60 54.54 -16.04
N LEU A 8 19.52 53.59 -15.89
CA LEU A 8 19.94 53.01 -14.62
C LEU A 8 20.27 54.10 -13.58
N LEU A 9 19.78 53.95 -12.35
CA LEU A 9 20.41 54.48 -11.15
C LEU A 9 20.46 53.37 -10.09
N THR A 10 21.64 53.24 -9.50
CA THR A 10 22.14 52.24 -8.55
C THR A 10 21.49 52.31 -7.17
N LEU A 11 21.32 51.15 -6.51
CA LEU A 11 21.57 51.03 -5.08
C LEU A 11 22.29 49.71 -4.76
N SER A 12 23.57 49.85 -4.44
CA SER A 12 24.42 48.81 -3.86
C SER A 12 24.26 48.84 -2.34
N VAL A 13 23.85 47.71 -1.76
CA VAL A 13 24.13 47.39 -0.36
C VAL A 13 24.93 46.09 -0.39
N GLY A 14 26.21 46.21 -0.09
CA GLY A 14 27.06 45.08 0.23
C GLY A 14 26.87 44.71 1.69
N LEU A 15 26.71 43.41 1.94
CA LEU A 15 27.09 42.81 3.20
C LEU A 15 27.83 41.51 2.87
N THR A 16 29.14 41.53 3.11
CA THR A 16 30.02 40.38 3.00
C THR A 16 30.32 39.81 4.38
N LEU A 17 30.50 38.48 4.37
CA LEU A 17 31.26 37.61 5.26
C LEU A 17 30.51 36.92 6.41
N GLY A 18 30.45 35.60 6.27
CA GLY A 18 30.19 34.62 7.31
C GLY A 18 30.20 33.23 6.71
N ALA A 19 31.36 32.75 6.26
CA ALA A 19 31.54 31.37 5.83
C ALA A 19 31.30 30.43 7.01
N CYS A 20 30.46 29.41 6.83
CA CYS A 20 30.48 28.23 7.70
C CYS A 20 31.03 27.08 6.85
N GLN A 21 32.24 26.66 7.21
CA GLN A 21 32.91 25.52 6.60
C GLN A 21 32.21 24.24 7.07
N THR A 22 32.16 23.29 6.14
CA THR A 22 31.92 21.86 6.36
C THR A 22 32.87 21.32 7.42
N GLU A 23 32.32 20.70 8.46
CA GLU A 23 33.05 19.81 9.36
C GLU A 23 32.43 18.40 9.23
N PRO A 24 33.25 17.33 9.17
CA PRO A 24 32.78 15.96 9.06
C PRO A 24 32.23 15.44 10.39
N LEU A 25 31.22 14.58 10.33
CA LEU A 25 30.81 13.75 11.47
C LEU A 25 31.93 12.73 11.73
N GLU A 26 32.71 12.98 12.79
CA GLU A 26 33.66 12.01 13.33
C GLU A 26 32.91 10.93 14.11
N ALA A 27 33.22 9.67 13.78
CA ALA A 27 32.86 8.49 14.52
C ALA A 27 33.64 8.45 15.84
N ASP A 28 32.93 8.38 16.97
CA ASP A 28 33.53 8.07 18.26
C ASP A 28 33.48 6.55 18.48
N THR A 29 34.53 5.88 18.01
CA THR A 29 34.92 4.55 18.49
C THR A 29 36.05 4.74 19.49
N GLY A 30 35.74 4.62 20.78
CA GLY A 30 36.69 4.69 21.89
C GLY A 30 36.65 3.44 22.76
N THR A 31 37.24 2.36 22.26
CA THR A 31 37.68 1.19 23.06
C THR A 31 39.20 1.24 23.13
N GLU A 32 39.79 1.39 24.32
CA GLU A 32 41.20 1.04 24.59
C GLU A 32 41.28 0.69 26.09
N ALA A 33 41.38 -0.59 26.46
CA ALA A 33 42.59 -1.39 26.50
C ALA A 33 43.56 -0.96 27.61
N GLU A 34 43.84 -1.87 28.55
CA GLU A 34 45.20 -2.11 29.03
C GLU A 34 45.29 -3.58 29.49
N THR A 35 45.87 -4.41 28.63
CA THR A 35 46.39 -5.73 28.97
C THR A 35 47.89 -5.58 29.22
N GLY A 36 48.29 -5.68 30.49
CA GLY A 36 49.69 -5.70 30.91
C GLY A 36 50.19 -7.13 31.20
N THR A 37 50.67 -7.79 30.15
CA THR A 37 51.80 -8.75 30.06
C THR A 37 52.13 -9.68 31.25
N GLY A 38 52.11 -10.99 30.98
CA GLY A 38 52.68 -12.01 31.86
C GLY A 38 54.21 -12.13 31.83
N THR A 39 54.76 -12.76 32.87
CA THR A 39 55.91 -13.68 32.83
C THR A 39 55.95 -14.49 34.15
N GLU A 40 55.94 -15.82 33.98
CA GLU A 40 56.55 -16.92 34.77
C GLU A 40 56.75 -16.74 36.30
N VAL A 41 56.27 -17.70 37.11
CA VAL A 41 57.03 -18.88 37.60
C VAL A 41 56.01 -19.92 38.11
N GLY A 42 56.19 -21.19 37.76
CA GLY A 42 55.38 -22.29 38.29
C GLY A 42 55.76 -22.69 39.71
N ASP A 43 54.94 -23.56 40.29
CA ASP A 43 55.35 -24.77 41.02
C ASP A 43 54.12 -25.70 41.10
N GLY A 44 54.37 -27.01 41.21
CA GLY A 44 53.37 -28.08 41.33
C GLY A 44 52.40 -27.84 42.49
N ASP A 45 51.36 -28.63 42.69
CA ASP A 45 51.37 -30.07 42.97
C ASP A 45 49.94 -30.56 42.67
N GLY A 46 49.70 -31.68 41.99
CA GLY A 46 49.69 -32.99 42.65
C GLY A 46 48.25 -33.42 42.98
N ASP A 47 47.90 -34.62 42.50
CA ASP A 47 46.74 -35.47 42.87
C ASP A 47 45.38 -35.10 42.23
N THR A 48 44.83 -35.89 41.28
CA THR A 48 44.20 -37.23 41.42
C THR A 48 43.22 -37.27 42.59
N GLY A 49 41.92 -37.46 42.46
CA GLY A 49 41.05 -37.79 41.36
C GLY A 49 39.69 -38.16 41.99
N ASP A 50 38.86 -38.82 41.19
CA ASP A 50 37.86 -39.83 41.57
C ASP A 50 36.91 -39.58 42.77
N GLY A 51 35.61 -39.55 42.48
CA GLY A 51 34.62 -39.93 43.49
C GLY A 51 33.20 -39.43 43.27
N ASP A 52 32.47 -40.15 42.44
CA ASP A 52 31.04 -40.50 42.49
C ASP A 52 30.32 -40.18 43.83
N GLY A 53 29.10 -39.65 43.77
CA GLY A 53 28.31 -39.36 44.97
C GLY A 53 26.85 -39.04 44.69
N ASP A 54 26.07 -40.09 44.52
CA ASP A 54 24.60 -40.14 44.43
C ASP A 54 23.92 -39.54 45.69
N GLY A 55 22.74 -38.92 45.57
CA GLY A 55 21.94 -38.56 46.74
C GLY A 55 20.68 -37.72 46.46
N ASP A 56 19.54 -38.41 46.45
CA ASP A 56 18.15 -37.94 46.35
C ASP A 56 17.68 -37.21 47.66
N PRO A 57 16.41 -36.79 47.82
CA PRO A 57 15.99 -35.51 48.37
C PRO A 57 15.62 -35.62 49.87
N GLY A 58 15.45 -34.50 50.56
CA GLY A 58 14.96 -34.56 51.93
C GLY A 58 14.98 -33.23 52.68
N ASP A 59 13.76 -32.76 52.98
CA ASP A 59 13.36 -32.29 54.31
C ASP A 59 14.48 -31.81 55.26
N GLY A 60 14.73 -30.49 55.19
CA GLY A 60 15.43 -29.75 56.23
C GLY A 60 14.43 -28.92 57.05
N ASP A 61 13.64 -29.57 57.89
CA ASP A 61 13.09 -28.98 59.12
C ASP A 61 14.28 -28.62 60.04
N GLY A 62 14.81 -27.43 59.82
CA GLY A 62 15.87 -26.81 60.60
C GLY A 62 15.30 -25.92 61.70
N ASP A 63 15.34 -26.46 62.90
CA ASP A 63 15.16 -25.84 64.20
C ASP A 63 16.27 -24.81 64.53
N GLY A 64 15.92 -23.52 64.62
CA GLY A 64 16.82 -22.46 65.10
C GLY A 64 16.13 -21.10 65.30
N ASP A 65 15.60 -20.85 66.51
CA ASP A 65 15.94 -19.74 67.43
C ASP A 65 14.92 -18.56 67.44
N PRO A 66 14.21 -18.29 68.55
CA PRO A 66 13.36 -17.11 68.67
C PRO A 66 14.18 -15.97 69.30
N GLY A 67 15.02 -15.26 68.53
CA GLY A 67 15.88 -14.29 69.20
C GLY A 67 16.83 -13.40 68.41
N ASP A 68 16.73 -13.26 67.11
CA ASP A 68 17.58 -12.36 66.33
C ASP A 68 16.79 -11.78 65.15
N GLY A 69 16.38 -10.52 65.33
CA GLY A 69 15.65 -9.72 64.36
C GLY A 69 16.54 -9.14 63.27
N ASP A 70 17.29 -10.03 62.61
CA ASP A 70 18.20 -9.68 61.52
C ASP A 70 17.98 -10.61 60.32
N GLY A 71 16.78 -11.19 60.21
CA GLY A 71 16.27 -11.61 58.92
C GLY A 71 15.98 -10.35 58.11
N ASP A 72 16.96 -9.89 57.33
CA ASP A 72 16.71 -9.25 56.05
C ASP A 72 16.17 -10.29 55.05
N GLY A 73 15.23 -11.13 55.52
CA GLY A 73 14.22 -11.72 54.67
C GLY A 73 13.41 -10.58 54.10
N ASP A 74 14.02 -9.85 53.16
CA ASP A 74 13.41 -9.15 52.07
C ASP A 74 12.71 -10.16 51.16
N GLY A 75 11.89 -11.02 51.77
CA GLY A 75 10.54 -11.23 51.27
C GLY A 75 9.83 -9.89 51.21
N ASP A 76 10.32 -9.00 50.34
CA ASP A 76 9.45 -8.40 49.36
C ASP A 76 8.61 -9.58 48.86
N PRO A 77 7.29 -9.60 49.07
CA PRO A 77 6.47 -10.60 48.39
C PRO A 77 6.98 -10.60 46.95
N GLN A 78 7.32 -11.78 46.41
CA GLN A 78 7.54 -11.85 44.97
C GLN A 78 6.32 -11.13 44.38
N ALA A 79 6.54 -10.05 43.63
CA ALA A 79 5.44 -9.31 43.03
C ALA A 79 4.55 -10.35 42.34
N GLU A 80 3.41 -10.59 42.95
CA GLU A 80 2.54 -11.72 42.66
C GLU A 80 1.43 -11.11 41.85
N CYS A 81 1.59 -11.16 40.53
CA CYS A 81 0.59 -10.63 39.63
C CYS A 81 -0.78 -11.28 39.89
N GLY A 82 -1.83 -10.47 39.82
CA GLY A 82 -3.20 -10.92 39.99
C GLY A 82 -3.64 -10.97 41.47
N ASN A 83 -2.92 -10.32 42.38
CA ASN A 83 -3.24 -10.30 43.81
C ASN A 83 -4.19 -9.16 44.23
N GLY A 84 -4.43 -8.20 43.32
CA GLY A 84 -5.30 -7.04 43.47
C GLY A 84 -4.59 -5.80 44.00
N GLU A 85 -3.27 -5.84 44.18
CA GLU A 85 -2.44 -4.74 44.68
C GLU A 85 -1.31 -4.46 43.68
N LEU A 86 -1.13 -3.19 43.31
CA LEU A 86 -0.07 -2.80 42.38
C LEU A 86 1.29 -2.83 43.08
N ASP A 87 2.07 -3.86 42.82
CA ASP A 87 3.39 -4.08 43.39
C ASP A 87 4.53 -3.40 42.58
N ALA A 88 5.72 -3.34 43.16
CA ALA A 88 6.87 -2.69 42.54
C ALA A 88 7.38 -3.51 41.34
N GLY A 89 7.18 -2.99 40.12
CA GLY A 89 7.61 -3.62 38.87
C GLY A 89 6.46 -3.97 37.94
N GLU A 90 5.23 -3.96 38.44
CA GLU A 90 4.00 -4.18 37.68
C GLU A 90 3.54 -2.88 37.01
N ALA A 91 3.00 -2.99 35.79
CA ALA A 91 2.35 -1.88 35.12
C ALA A 91 0.87 -1.75 35.52
N CYS A 92 0.25 -2.86 35.92
CA CYS A 92 -1.11 -3.00 36.40
C CYS A 92 -1.23 -4.24 37.30
N ASP A 93 -2.30 -4.33 38.08
CA ASP A 93 -2.78 -5.56 38.71
C ASP A 93 -4.30 -5.41 38.86
N ASP A 94 -5.09 -6.35 38.32
CA ASP A 94 -6.55 -6.32 38.35
C ASP A 94 -7.17 -7.40 39.27
N GLY A 95 -6.34 -8.14 39.99
CA GLY A 95 -6.75 -9.18 40.93
C GLY A 95 -7.09 -10.53 40.31
N ASN A 96 -6.62 -10.82 39.09
CA ASN A 96 -6.77 -12.12 38.45
C ASN A 96 -5.58 -12.46 37.51
N ASP A 97 -5.56 -13.68 36.95
CA ASP A 97 -4.56 -14.15 35.96
C ASP A 97 -5.20 -14.35 34.56
N VAL A 98 -6.11 -13.45 34.16
CA VAL A 98 -6.89 -13.55 32.91
C VAL A 98 -6.28 -12.59 31.89
N GLU A 99 -5.86 -13.13 30.74
CA GLU A 99 -5.15 -12.37 29.71
C GLU A 99 -6.06 -11.42 28.92
N GLU A 100 -7.36 -11.71 28.92
CA GLU A 100 -8.38 -10.98 28.16
C GLU A 100 -8.98 -9.76 28.90
N ASP A 101 -8.43 -9.43 30.08
CA ASP A 101 -8.79 -8.26 30.86
C ASP A 101 -7.80 -7.09 30.60
N ALA A 102 -7.94 -5.96 31.29
CA ALA A 102 -7.10 -4.78 31.06
C ALA A 102 -5.64 -4.94 31.57
N CYS A 103 -5.35 -6.06 32.21
CA CYS A 103 -4.04 -6.41 32.75
C CYS A 103 -3.76 -7.88 32.46
N THR A 104 -2.61 -8.18 31.87
CA THR A 104 -2.21 -9.56 31.56
C THR A 104 -1.72 -10.28 32.80
N SER A 105 -1.60 -11.61 32.74
CA SER A 105 -1.02 -12.42 33.83
C SER A 105 0.47 -12.15 34.08
N ALA A 106 1.11 -11.39 33.19
CA ALA A 106 2.46 -10.88 33.34
C ALA A 106 2.50 -9.48 34.01
N CYS A 107 1.35 -8.94 34.42
CA CYS A 107 1.19 -7.59 34.98
C CYS A 107 1.67 -6.49 34.03
N GLU A 108 1.46 -6.74 32.74
CA GLU A 108 1.61 -5.75 31.67
C GLU A 108 0.23 -5.22 31.29
N LEU A 109 0.19 -3.94 30.92
CA LEU A 109 -1.04 -3.36 30.41
C LEU A 109 -1.42 -4.07 29.11
N ALA A 110 -2.69 -4.45 29.04
CA ALA A 110 -3.36 -4.88 27.83
C ALA A 110 -3.02 -3.95 26.65
N ALA A 111 -2.60 -4.52 25.53
CA ALA A 111 -2.16 -3.78 24.36
C ALA A 111 -2.45 -4.55 23.07
N CYS A 112 -2.99 -3.84 22.10
CA CYS A 112 -3.17 -4.38 20.76
C CYS A 112 -1.88 -4.97 20.18
N GLY A 113 -1.99 -6.20 19.68
CA GLY A 113 -0.91 -7.00 19.14
C GLY A 113 -0.20 -7.88 20.17
N ASP A 114 -0.74 -8.03 21.38
CA ASP A 114 -0.17 -8.90 22.42
C ASP A 114 -0.61 -10.37 22.31
N GLY A 115 -1.53 -10.68 21.39
CA GLY A 115 -2.06 -12.02 21.13
C GLY A 115 -3.36 -12.33 21.87
N TYR A 116 -3.92 -11.38 22.63
CA TYR A 116 -5.13 -11.57 23.42
C TYR A 116 -6.18 -10.51 23.09
N VAL A 117 -7.38 -10.95 22.73
CA VAL A 117 -8.50 -10.02 22.54
C VAL A 117 -8.95 -9.52 23.90
N GLN A 118 -8.83 -8.21 24.14
CA GLN A 118 -9.18 -7.58 25.42
C GLN A 118 -10.36 -6.60 25.27
N PRO A 119 -11.64 -7.06 25.37
CA PRO A 119 -12.82 -6.22 25.16
C PRO A 119 -12.95 -5.05 26.15
N SER A 120 -12.23 -5.11 27.27
CA SER A 120 -12.19 -4.03 28.26
C SER A 120 -11.46 -2.77 27.74
N ASN A 121 -10.63 -2.93 26.70
CA ASN A 121 -9.93 -1.88 25.98
C ASN A 121 -10.57 -1.53 24.63
N ASP A 122 -11.83 -1.94 24.41
CA ASP A 122 -12.57 -1.78 23.14
C ASP A 122 -11.98 -2.57 21.95
N GLU A 123 -11.13 -3.57 22.20
CA GLU A 123 -10.60 -4.47 21.17
C GLU A 123 -11.65 -5.47 20.70
N VAL A 124 -11.72 -5.67 19.38
CA VAL A 124 -12.65 -6.59 18.71
C VAL A 124 -11.91 -7.79 18.13
N CYS A 125 -10.63 -7.62 17.80
CA CYS A 125 -9.71 -8.65 17.33
C CYS A 125 -8.31 -8.39 17.91
N ASP A 126 -7.44 -9.39 17.79
CA ASP A 126 -5.99 -9.30 18.02
C ASP A 126 -5.37 -10.50 17.29
N ASP A 127 -4.39 -10.27 16.43
CA ASP A 127 -3.67 -11.31 15.69
C ASP A 127 -2.18 -11.41 16.07
N GLY A 128 -1.83 -10.86 17.23
CA GLY A 128 -0.51 -10.96 17.83
C GLY A 128 0.54 -10.03 17.23
N ASN A 129 0.12 -9.02 16.48
CA ASN A 129 0.99 -7.96 16.00
C ASN A 129 0.20 -6.64 15.76
N THR A 130 0.87 -5.59 15.27
CA THR A 130 0.24 -4.29 14.95
C THR A 130 0.51 -3.85 13.51
N ASP A 131 0.87 -4.80 12.64
CA ASP A 131 1.10 -4.56 11.23
C ASP A 131 -0.27 -4.50 10.53
N PRO A 132 -0.61 -3.43 9.80
CA PRO A 132 -1.91 -3.32 9.16
C PRO A 132 -2.02 -4.20 7.91
N GLY A 133 -3.26 -4.53 7.50
CA GLY A 133 -3.53 -5.31 6.29
C GLY A 133 -3.51 -6.82 6.48
N ASP A 134 -3.54 -7.30 7.71
CA ASP A 134 -3.74 -8.70 8.08
C ASP A 134 -5.13 -8.89 8.75
N ALA A 135 -5.25 -9.80 9.71
CA ALA A 135 -6.56 -10.19 10.25
C ALA A 135 -7.13 -9.13 11.20
N CYS A 136 -6.28 -8.22 11.69
CA CYS A 136 -6.66 -7.20 12.65
C CYS A 136 -5.90 -5.88 12.41
N THR A 137 -6.61 -4.76 12.44
CA THR A 137 -5.95 -3.45 12.27
C THR A 137 -4.98 -3.16 13.44
N ALA A 138 -4.06 -2.23 13.24
CA ALA A 138 -3.17 -1.73 14.31
C ALA A 138 -3.88 -1.07 15.51
N SER A 139 -5.21 -0.86 15.42
CA SER A 139 -6.06 -0.35 16.51
C SER A 139 -7.02 -1.41 17.06
N CYS A 140 -6.77 -2.69 16.76
CA CYS A 140 -7.53 -3.85 17.22
C CYS A 140 -9.03 -3.82 16.89
N VAL A 141 -9.35 -3.22 15.75
CA VAL A 141 -10.67 -3.33 15.11
C VAL A 141 -10.56 -4.16 13.83
N VAL A 142 -11.70 -4.68 13.38
CA VAL A 142 -11.77 -5.45 12.13
C VAL A 142 -11.50 -4.51 10.93
N PRO A 143 -10.66 -4.91 9.96
CA PRO A 143 -10.45 -4.16 8.73
C PRO A 143 -11.75 -3.80 8.01
N GLY A 144 -11.76 -2.67 7.30
CA GLY A 144 -12.91 -2.14 6.59
C GLY A 144 -13.78 -1.16 7.38
N ALA A 145 -13.41 -0.84 8.61
CA ALA A 145 -14.06 0.20 9.39
C ALA A 145 -13.93 1.56 8.69
N VAL A 146 -15.05 2.23 8.42
CA VAL A 146 -15.07 3.51 7.70
C VAL A 146 -14.50 4.63 8.57
N VAL A 147 -13.46 5.29 8.08
CA VAL A 147 -12.92 6.52 8.68
C VAL A 147 -13.78 7.70 8.27
N TRP A 148 -14.00 7.87 6.96
CA TRP A 148 -14.94 8.82 6.39
C TRP A 148 -15.32 8.43 4.96
N GLU A 149 -16.44 8.98 4.48
CA GLU A 149 -16.87 8.86 3.09
C GLU A 149 -17.38 10.20 2.55
N SER A 150 -17.25 10.38 1.24
CA SER A 150 -17.72 11.56 0.53
C SER A 150 -18.39 11.14 -0.77
N ILE A 151 -19.55 11.73 -1.03
CA ILE A 151 -20.31 11.58 -2.27
C ILE A 151 -20.38 12.97 -2.90
N LEU A 152 -19.84 13.12 -4.10
CA LEU A 152 -19.64 14.41 -4.76
C LEU A 152 -20.26 14.42 -6.15
N ASP A 153 -21.20 15.34 -6.35
CA ASP A 153 -21.76 15.71 -7.65
C ASP A 153 -20.96 16.91 -8.20
N TYR A 154 -20.37 16.76 -9.38
CA TYR A 154 -19.56 17.80 -10.03
C TYR A 154 -20.28 18.58 -11.11
N ASP A 155 -21.41 18.12 -11.62
CA ASP A 155 -22.04 18.75 -12.79
C ASP A 155 -23.53 19.10 -12.67
N ASP A 156 -24.20 18.80 -11.55
CA ASP A 156 -25.60 19.17 -11.21
C ASP A 156 -26.62 18.86 -12.36
N ALA A 157 -26.22 18.10 -13.39
CA ALA A 157 -26.86 18.11 -14.71
C ALA A 157 -27.46 16.77 -15.15
N GLY A 158 -27.39 15.73 -14.33
CA GLY A 158 -27.88 14.40 -14.67
C GLY A 158 -26.84 13.53 -15.38
N ASP A 159 -25.54 13.74 -15.14
CA ASP A 159 -24.42 13.04 -15.78
C ASP A 159 -23.61 12.23 -14.73
N ASP A 160 -23.20 11.00 -15.09
CA ASP A 160 -22.49 10.12 -14.14
C ASP A 160 -21.03 10.57 -13.91
N ASP A 161 -20.73 10.90 -12.65
CA ASP A 161 -19.41 11.12 -12.09
C ASP A 161 -18.88 9.83 -11.45
N VAL A 162 -17.76 9.31 -11.96
CA VAL A 162 -17.18 8.05 -11.46
C VAL A 162 -15.68 8.21 -11.26
N GLY A 163 -15.20 7.91 -10.06
CA GLY A 163 -13.77 7.75 -9.80
C GLY A 163 -13.27 6.50 -10.53
N VAL A 164 -12.35 6.66 -11.48
CA VAL A 164 -11.87 5.54 -12.32
C VAL A 164 -10.46 5.07 -11.97
N GLN A 165 -9.70 5.89 -11.26
CA GLN A 165 -8.40 5.50 -10.71
C GLN A 165 -8.03 6.42 -9.55
N VAL A 166 -7.35 5.89 -8.54
CA VAL A 166 -6.89 6.62 -7.35
C VAL A 166 -5.43 6.30 -7.04
N VAL A 167 -4.67 7.32 -6.63
CA VAL A 167 -3.32 7.17 -6.10
C VAL A 167 -3.16 8.03 -4.84
N LEU A 168 -2.16 7.72 -4.01
CA LEU A 168 -1.80 8.52 -2.84
C LEU A 168 -0.41 9.11 -3.03
N ASP A 169 -0.26 10.39 -2.71
CA ASP A 169 1.06 11.02 -2.62
C ASP A 169 1.73 10.77 -1.25
N SER A 170 2.98 11.22 -1.09
CA SER A 170 3.73 11.05 0.16
C SER A 170 3.18 11.87 1.35
N GLY A 171 2.21 12.75 1.10
CA GLY A 171 1.52 13.57 2.08
C GLY A 171 0.14 13.06 2.48
N ASP A 172 -0.22 11.83 2.11
CA ASP A 172 -1.54 11.22 2.30
C ASP A 172 -2.68 11.95 1.56
N ASN A 173 -2.36 12.78 0.55
CA ASN A 173 -3.37 13.34 -0.33
C ASN A 173 -3.85 12.28 -1.32
N ILE A 174 -5.09 12.41 -1.73
CA ILE A 174 -5.83 11.48 -2.56
C ILE A 174 -6.00 12.12 -3.94
N ASP A 175 -5.35 11.55 -4.94
CA ASP A 175 -5.43 11.99 -6.32
C ASP A 175 -6.32 11.06 -7.13
N ILE A 176 -7.36 11.63 -7.73
CA ILE A 176 -8.41 10.86 -8.40
C ILE A 176 -8.54 11.30 -9.84
N LEU A 177 -8.51 10.31 -10.73
CA LEU A 177 -8.96 10.44 -12.09
C LEU A 177 -10.47 10.20 -12.13
N ILE A 178 -11.23 11.22 -12.51
CA ILE A 178 -12.70 11.20 -12.46
C ILE A 178 -13.22 11.23 -13.90
N SER A 179 -14.08 10.27 -14.26
CA SER A 179 -14.82 10.27 -15.51
C SER A 179 -16.09 11.10 -15.35
N THR A 180 -16.29 12.05 -16.27
CA THR A 180 -17.47 12.94 -16.32
C THR A 180 -18.01 12.94 -17.76
N ASN A 181 -19.09 12.21 -18.05
CA ASN A 181 -19.77 12.11 -19.35
C ASN A 181 -18.88 12.27 -20.62
N GLY A 182 -17.95 11.34 -20.82
CA GLY A 182 -17.07 11.32 -22.00
C GLY A 182 -15.86 12.27 -21.94
N ASN A 183 -15.60 12.83 -20.78
CA ASN A 183 -14.40 13.60 -20.44
C ASN A 183 -13.79 13.07 -19.14
N TYR A 184 -12.59 13.55 -18.82
CA TYR A 184 -11.90 13.19 -17.59
C TYR A 184 -11.37 14.42 -16.87
N ARG A 185 -11.42 14.37 -15.56
CA ARG A 185 -10.91 15.37 -14.61
C ARG A 185 -9.84 14.72 -13.75
N LEU A 186 -8.88 15.53 -13.32
CA LEU A 186 -7.90 15.16 -12.30
C LEU A 186 -8.15 16.05 -11.09
N SER A 187 -8.40 15.47 -9.92
CA SER A 187 -8.67 16.20 -8.69
C SER A 187 -7.81 15.65 -7.55
N GLU A 188 -7.38 16.54 -6.67
CA GLU A 188 -6.64 16.21 -5.45
C GLU A 188 -7.49 16.60 -4.23
N TYR A 189 -7.48 15.73 -3.23
CA TYR A 189 -8.12 15.92 -1.94
C TYR A 189 -7.11 15.67 -0.82
N ALA A 190 -7.20 16.42 0.27
CA ALA A 190 -6.45 16.10 1.47
C ALA A 190 -6.92 14.75 2.04
N GLY A 191 -6.10 14.12 2.89
CA GLY A 191 -6.44 12.83 3.54
C GLY A 191 -7.70 12.84 4.43
N ASP A 192 -8.29 14.02 4.69
CA ASP A 192 -9.58 14.21 5.36
C ASP A 192 -10.78 14.43 4.39
N GLY A 193 -10.53 14.33 3.09
CA GLY A 193 -11.53 14.52 2.03
C GLY A 193 -11.71 15.97 1.57
N THR A 194 -10.99 16.93 2.14
CA THR A 194 -11.08 18.34 1.71
C THR A 194 -10.48 18.51 0.32
N ALA A 195 -11.26 18.98 -0.66
CA ALA A 195 -10.76 19.27 -2.00
C ALA A 195 -9.66 20.34 -1.98
N LEU A 196 -8.51 20.04 -2.59
CA LEU A 196 -7.35 20.93 -2.66
C LEU A 196 -7.34 21.67 -4.00
N TRP A 197 -7.36 20.93 -5.11
CA TRP A 197 -7.47 21.49 -6.45
C TRP A 197 -8.14 20.52 -7.42
N SER A 198 -8.51 21.04 -8.59
CA SER A 198 -9.13 20.22 -9.63
C SER A 198 -8.90 20.78 -11.03
N TYR A 199 -8.41 19.93 -11.92
CA TYR A 199 -8.23 20.20 -13.34
C TYR A 199 -9.47 19.73 -14.12
N PRO A 200 -10.31 20.65 -14.62
CA PRO A 200 -11.69 20.36 -15.01
C PRO A 200 -11.86 19.57 -16.31
N SER A 201 -10.80 19.43 -17.12
CA SER A 201 -10.87 18.60 -18.34
C SER A 201 -9.48 18.29 -18.89
N LEU A 202 -9.11 17.03 -18.87
CA LEU A 202 -7.86 16.50 -19.44
C LEU A 202 -7.91 16.33 -20.96
N ALA A 203 -9.09 16.45 -21.59
CA ALA A 203 -9.30 16.25 -23.03
C ALA A 203 -8.58 14.98 -23.56
N THR A 204 -8.83 13.86 -22.90
CA THR A 204 -8.17 12.56 -23.11
C THR A 204 -9.23 11.45 -23.19
N LEU A 205 -8.82 10.23 -23.56
CA LEU A 205 -9.69 9.06 -23.59
C LEU A 205 -9.00 7.87 -22.96
N VAL A 206 -9.70 7.15 -22.08
CA VAL A 206 -9.18 5.97 -21.37
C VAL A 206 -7.83 6.31 -20.71
N PRO A 207 -7.78 7.35 -19.86
CA PRO A 207 -6.55 7.71 -19.18
C PRO A 207 -6.18 6.69 -18.10
N SER A 208 -4.92 6.75 -17.69
CA SER A 208 -4.37 6.05 -16.55
C SER A 208 -3.51 7.05 -15.77
N LEU A 209 -3.40 6.86 -14.46
CA LEU A 209 -2.79 7.71 -13.46
C LEU A 209 -1.75 6.90 -12.69
N ALA A 210 -0.63 7.52 -12.39
CA ALA A 210 0.38 7.03 -11.48
C ALA A 210 1.01 8.23 -10.75
N VAL A 211 1.57 7.97 -9.57
CA VAL A 211 2.30 8.96 -8.77
C VAL A 211 3.78 8.61 -8.75
N SER A 212 4.64 9.62 -8.82
CA SER A 212 6.09 9.46 -8.71
C SER A 212 6.58 9.63 -7.26
N PRO A 213 7.79 9.16 -6.92
CA PRO A 213 8.38 9.37 -5.59
C PRO A 213 8.59 10.84 -5.16
N ASP A 214 8.54 11.79 -6.09
CA ASP A 214 8.57 13.24 -5.81
C ASP A 214 7.18 13.91 -5.91
N ASP A 215 6.11 13.13 -5.71
CA ASP A 215 4.70 13.55 -5.65
C ASP A 215 4.16 14.19 -6.94
N THR A 216 4.87 14.06 -8.06
CA THR A 216 4.32 14.44 -9.36
C THR A 216 3.35 13.39 -9.90
N LEU A 217 2.30 13.84 -10.57
CA LEU A 217 1.27 12.99 -11.15
C LEU A 217 1.54 12.75 -12.62
N VAL A 218 1.50 11.49 -13.03
CA VAL A 218 1.71 11.06 -14.40
C VAL A 218 0.39 10.53 -14.96
N VAL A 219 -0.08 11.16 -16.04
CA VAL A 219 -1.31 10.77 -16.73
C VAL A 219 -1.00 10.27 -18.13
N GLY A 220 -1.30 9.00 -18.37
CA GLY A 220 -1.38 8.40 -19.69
C GLY A 220 -2.73 8.69 -20.35
N GLY A 221 -2.77 8.69 -21.68
CA GLY A 221 -4.01 8.78 -22.43
C GLY A 221 -3.81 9.22 -23.88
N SER A 222 -4.65 10.14 -24.35
CA SER A 222 -4.60 10.73 -25.68
C SER A 222 -4.50 12.26 -25.65
N ASN A 223 -3.80 12.79 -26.66
CA ASN A 223 -3.75 14.20 -27.01
C ASN A 223 -4.18 14.35 -28.48
N GLY A 224 -5.47 14.60 -28.69
CA GLY A 224 -6.06 14.55 -30.01
C GLY A 224 -6.01 13.13 -30.59
N ASN A 225 -5.26 12.94 -31.68
CA ASN A 225 -5.13 11.64 -32.37
C ASN A 225 -3.81 10.92 -32.07
N GLN A 226 -3.08 11.37 -31.04
CA GLN A 226 -1.83 10.77 -30.59
C GLN A 226 -1.98 10.30 -29.15
N GLY A 227 -1.29 9.22 -28.78
CA GLY A 227 -1.09 8.86 -27.39
C GLY A 227 -0.20 9.89 -26.72
N ALA A 228 -0.41 10.13 -25.44
CA ALA A 228 0.39 11.07 -24.69
C ALA A 228 0.57 10.63 -23.24
N THR A 229 1.76 10.94 -22.72
CA THR A 229 2.09 10.94 -21.30
C THR A 229 2.24 12.39 -20.86
N ARG A 230 1.63 12.75 -19.73
CA ARG A 230 1.63 14.12 -19.19
C ARG A 230 2.02 14.08 -17.73
N MET A 231 2.81 15.05 -17.30
CA MET A 231 3.18 15.22 -15.90
C MET A 231 2.58 16.50 -15.34
N TYR A 232 2.10 16.42 -14.10
CA TYR A 232 1.56 17.53 -13.31
C TYR A 232 2.32 17.60 -11.98
N ASP A 233 2.55 18.81 -11.47
CA ASP A 233 3.06 18.98 -10.11
C ASP A 233 1.92 18.81 -9.07
N THR A 234 2.28 18.82 -7.79
CA THR A 234 1.38 18.73 -6.63
C THR A 234 0.35 19.88 -6.55
N ASP A 235 0.51 20.93 -7.35
CA ASP A 235 -0.45 22.05 -7.42
C ASP A 235 -1.37 21.89 -8.66
N GLY A 236 -1.30 20.76 -9.37
CA GLY A 236 -2.06 20.47 -10.58
C GLY A 236 -1.57 21.20 -11.84
N ASN A 237 -0.39 21.82 -11.81
CA ASN A 237 0.16 22.51 -12.98
C ASN A 237 0.90 21.53 -13.90
N SER A 238 0.54 21.57 -15.18
CA SER A 238 1.23 20.77 -16.20
C SER A 238 2.70 21.16 -16.32
N GLN A 239 3.58 20.17 -16.14
CA GLN A 239 5.02 20.32 -16.30
C GLN A 239 5.44 20.08 -17.75
N TRP A 240 5.04 18.94 -18.31
CA TRP A 240 5.35 18.57 -19.68
C TRP A 240 4.31 17.61 -20.27
N THR A 241 4.35 17.47 -21.60
CA THR A 241 3.55 16.51 -22.36
C THR A 241 4.43 15.88 -23.43
N GLN A 242 4.55 14.56 -23.38
CA GLN A 242 5.26 13.76 -24.36
C GLN A 242 4.23 13.02 -25.22
N ASN A 243 4.23 13.31 -26.52
CA ASN A 243 3.33 12.65 -27.46
C ASN A 243 4.04 11.49 -28.16
N VAL A 244 3.35 10.36 -28.30
CA VAL A 244 3.77 9.29 -29.20
C VAL A 244 3.86 9.87 -30.62
N PRO A 245 5.00 9.77 -31.33
CA PRO A 245 5.28 10.54 -32.54
C PRO A 245 4.55 10.03 -33.81
N VAL A 246 3.38 9.42 -33.64
CA VAL A 246 2.47 9.00 -34.72
C VAL A 246 1.01 9.23 -34.35
N ASN A 247 0.19 9.44 -35.38
CA ASN A 247 -1.26 9.43 -35.24
C ASN A 247 -1.80 8.01 -35.03
N ASN A 248 -3.05 7.90 -34.59
CA ASN A 248 -3.72 6.64 -34.26
C ASN A 248 -2.90 5.83 -33.25
N SER A 249 -2.51 6.50 -32.17
CA SER A 249 -1.82 5.93 -31.02
C SER A 249 -2.58 6.31 -29.75
N ARG A 250 -2.34 5.57 -28.66
CA ARG A 250 -2.85 5.88 -27.33
C ARG A 250 -1.97 5.24 -26.27
N VAL A 251 -1.79 5.94 -25.16
CA VAL A 251 -1.25 5.38 -23.91
C VAL A 251 -2.45 4.94 -23.08
N LEU A 252 -2.44 3.70 -22.60
CA LEU A 252 -3.57 3.05 -21.91
C LEU A 252 -3.25 2.75 -20.44
N GLY A 253 -1.97 2.60 -20.10
CA GLY A 253 -1.50 2.36 -18.74
C GLY A 253 -0.19 3.08 -18.51
N VAL A 254 -0.01 3.62 -17.31
CA VAL A 254 1.24 4.23 -16.84
C VAL A 254 1.56 3.71 -15.45
N ALA A 255 2.85 3.54 -15.18
CA ALA A 255 3.38 3.23 -13.86
C ALA A 255 4.74 3.94 -13.70
N VAL A 256 5.13 4.20 -12.46
CA VAL A 256 6.37 4.90 -12.13
C VAL A 256 7.18 4.03 -11.17
N ASP A 257 8.50 3.94 -11.38
CA ASP A 257 9.41 3.24 -10.47
C ASP A 257 9.96 4.16 -9.36
N ASP A 258 10.63 3.56 -8.37
CA ASP A 258 11.25 4.28 -7.24
C ASP A 258 12.34 5.29 -7.64
N MET A 259 12.82 5.22 -8.89
CA MET A 259 13.78 6.19 -9.44
C MET A 259 13.10 7.32 -10.21
N GLY A 260 11.76 7.28 -10.35
CA GLY A 260 10.97 8.26 -11.08
C GLY A 260 10.95 8.04 -12.60
N PHE A 261 11.36 6.86 -13.10
CA PHE A 261 11.15 6.53 -14.50
C PHE A 261 9.70 6.11 -14.73
N ILE A 262 9.17 6.56 -15.86
CA ILE A 262 7.78 6.36 -16.24
C ILE A 262 7.74 5.26 -17.27
N VAL A 263 7.08 4.14 -16.97
CA VAL A 263 6.80 3.08 -17.95
C VAL A 263 5.36 3.21 -18.42
N ALA A 264 5.18 3.27 -19.73
CA ALA A 264 3.89 3.51 -20.36
C ALA A 264 3.59 2.45 -21.43
N GLY A 265 2.39 1.90 -21.35
CA GLY A 265 1.87 0.88 -22.26
C GLY A 265 0.74 1.44 -23.12
N GLY A 266 0.61 0.94 -24.34
CA GLY A 266 -0.45 1.36 -25.24
C GLY A 266 -0.42 0.71 -26.61
N TYR A 267 -0.87 1.46 -27.61
CA TYR A 267 -0.73 1.09 -29.00
C TYR A 267 -0.18 2.22 -29.86
N HIS A 268 0.54 1.82 -30.91
CA HIS A 268 1.19 2.69 -31.87
C HIS A 268 0.75 2.31 -33.29
N ALA A 269 -0.04 3.17 -33.95
CA ALA A 269 -0.39 3.13 -35.38
C ALA A 269 -0.54 1.74 -36.04
N ASN A 270 -1.78 1.41 -36.44
CA ASN A 270 -2.17 0.10 -37.00
C ASN A 270 -2.07 -1.01 -35.94
N ASP A 271 -2.51 -0.71 -34.72
CA ASP A 271 -2.69 -1.69 -33.64
C ASP A 271 -1.43 -2.50 -33.34
N LYS A 272 -0.28 -1.83 -33.22
CA LYS A 272 0.93 -2.44 -32.68
C LYS A 272 1.03 -2.12 -31.20
N ALA A 273 1.23 -3.14 -30.37
CA ALA A 273 1.52 -2.94 -28.96
C ALA A 273 2.81 -2.11 -28.80
N LEU A 274 2.73 -1.13 -27.90
CA LEU A 274 3.81 -0.20 -27.57
C LEU A 274 4.03 -0.26 -26.06
N LEU A 275 5.29 -0.45 -25.67
CA LEU A 275 5.77 -0.24 -24.30
C LEU A 275 6.98 0.68 -24.38
N PHE A 276 7.03 1.73 -23.60
CA PHE A 276 8.16 2.65 -23.58
C PHE A 276 8.43 3.14 -22.17
N ARG A 277 9.64 3.67 -21.98
CA ARG A 277 10.08 4.29 -20.75
C ARG A 277 10.62 5.68 -21.01
N ASP A 278 10.11 6.64 -20.25
CA ASP A 278 10.61 8.01 -20.21
C ASP A 278 11.28 8.27 -18.85
N ASP A 279 12.25 9.18 -18.81
CA ASP A 279 12.71 9.76 -17.55
C ASP A 279 11.72 10.80 -17.00
N ASN A 280 11.96 11.31 -15.79
CA ASN A 280 11.11 12.31 -15.16
C ASN A 280 11.06 13.68 -15.88
N THR A 281 11.88 13.88 -16.92
CA THR A 281 11.85 15.09 -17.77
C THR A 281 11.03 14.88 -19.04
N GLY A 282 10.48 13.68 -19.25
CA GLY A 282 9.76 13.28 -20.46
C GLY A 282 10.69 12.92 -21.63
N THR A 283 11.96 12.61 -21.35
CA THR A 283 12.90 12.15 -22.37
C THR A 283 12.83 10.63 -22.49
N GLU A 284 12.58 10.12 -23.69
CA GLU A 284 12.55 8.68 -23.96
C GLU A 284 13.91 8.04 -23.68
N ASP A 285 13.89 7.01 -22.83
CA ASP A 285 15.04 6.15 -22.54
C ASP A 285 15.05 4.94 -23.47
N TRP A 286 13.92 4.22 -23.54
CA TRP A 286 13.74 3.10 -24.49
C TRP A 286 12.29 2.92 -24.92
N SER A 287 12.11 2.27 -26.07
CA SER A 287 10.80 1.87 -26.58
C SER A 287 10.84 0.49 -27.23
N ASN A 288 9.80 -0.29 -26.99
CA ASN A 288 9.54 -1.62 -27.51
C ASN A 288 8.23 -1.62 -28.31
N PHE A 289 8.29 -2.25 -29.49
CA PHE A 289 7.14 -2.42 -30.37
C PHE A 289 6.95 -3.90 -30.63
N ASP A 290 5.79 -4.43 -30.26
CA ASP A 290 5.39 -5.77 -30.68
C ASP A 290 4.52 -5.63 -31.94
N SER A 291 5.00 -6.21 -33.04
CA SER A 291 4.27 -6.23 -34.32
C SER A 291 3.15 -7.27 -34.38
N ASP A 292 3.20 -8.26 -33.48
CA ASP A 292 2.23 -9.35 -33.40
C ASP A 292 1.14 -9.05 -32.34
N GLY A 293 1.43 -8.14 -31.40
CA GLY A 293 0.54 -7.64 -30.37
C GLY A 293 -0.31 -6.44 -30.79
N VAL A 294 -1.53 -6.36 -30.25
CA VAL A 294 -2.50 -5.29 -30.56
C VAL A 294 -2.30 -4.05 -29.69
N SER A 295 -2.21 -4.23 -28.37
CA SER A 295 -2.03 -3.15 -27.40
C SER A 295 -1.48 -3.71 -26.08
N ILE A 296 -0.86 -2.85 -25.28
CA ILE A 296 -0.60 -3.08 -23.86
C ILE A 296 -1.53 -2.15 -23.07
N ARG A 297 -2.32 -2.70 -22.14
CA ARG A 297 -3.30 -1.91 -21.37
C ARG A 297 -2.85 -1.66 -19.94
N LEU A 298 -2.50 -2.73 -19.23
CA LEU A 298 -2.04 -2.67 -17.85
C LEU A 298 -0.52 -2.70 -17.83
N VAL A 299 0.07 -1.84 -17.01
CA VAL A 299 1.51 -1.78 -16.76
C VAL A 299 1.70 -1.55 -15.28
N ALA A 300 2.60 -2.31 -14.67
CA ALA A 300 3.07 -2.09 -13.32
C ALA A 300 4.60 -2.21 -13.30
N VAL A 301 5.26 -1.59 -12.34
CA VAL A 301 6.73 -1.59 -12.25
C VAL A 301 7.12 -1.89 -10.81
N GLY A 302 8.05 -2.83 -10.65
CA GLY A 302 8.63 -3.15 -9.35
C GLY A 302 9.76 -2.18 -8.97
N PRO A 303 10.22 -2.23 -7.72
CA PRO A 303 11.25 -1.32 -7.19
C PRO A 303 12.62 -1.45 -7.88
N ASP A 304 12.90 -2.59 -8.52
CA ASP A 304 14.13 -2.81 -9.31
C ASP A 304 14.05 -2.25 -10.75
N GLY A 305 12.91 -1.63 -11.10
CA GLY A 305 12.61 -1.13 -12.44
C GLY A 305 12.17 -2.23 -13.43
N GLN A 306 11.96 -3.47 -12.98
CA GLN A 306 11.34 -4.50 -13.81
C GLN A 306 9.87 -4.13 -14.05
N SER A 307 9.46 -4.09 -15.31
CA SER A 307 8.07 -3.78 -15.67
C SER A 307 7.29 -5.02 -16.06
N TRP A 308 6.07 -5.11 -15.56
CA TRP A 308 5.05 -6.07 -15.94
C TRP A 308 4.06 -5.41 -16.90
N ALA A 309 3.69 -6.11 -17.97
CA ALA A 309 2.83 -5.56 -19.00
C ALA A 309 1.82 -6.59 -19.47
N MET A 310 0.54 -6.20 -19.52
CA MET A 310 -0.52 -7.06 -20.04
C MET A 310 -0.81 -6.78 -21.51
N ARG A 311 -0.42 -7.72 -22.37
CA ARG A 311 -0.69 -7.65 -23.82
C ARG A 311 -2.09 -8.17 -24.13
N SER A 312 -2.79 -7.51 -25.04
CA SER A 312 -4.19 -7.83 -25.34
C SER A 312 -4.42 -8.96 -26.35
N SER A 313 -3.45 -9.31 -27.20
CA SER A 313 -3.62 -10.37 -28.21
C SER A 313 -2.29 -10.96 -28.73
N PRO A 314 -2.07 -12.29 -28.59
CA PRO A 314 -2.74 -13.15 -27.61
C PRO A 314 -2.58 -12.57 -26.20
N ARG A 315 -3.56 -12.83 -25.33
CA ARG A 315 -3.55 -12.34 -23.96
C ARG A 315 -2.43 -13.02 -23.18
N GLN A 316 -1.38 -12.28 -22.89
CA GLN A 316 -0.20 -12.79 -22.17
C GLN A 316 0.34 -11.69 -21.27
N LEU A 317 0.73 -12.09 -20.07
CA LEU A 317 1.48 -11.26 -19.14
C LEU A 317 2.97 -11.38 -19.50
N GLU A 318 3.66 -10.25 -19.56
CA GLU A 318 5.04 -10.15 -20.01
C GLU A 318 5.86 -9.34 -19.01
N THR A 319 7.13 -9.70 -18.84
CA THR A 319 8.08 -8.90 -18.06
C THR A 319 9.20 -8.36 -18.92
N TYR A 320 9.68 -7.18 -18.56
CA TYR A 320 10.80 -6.51 -19.18
C TYR A 320 11.76 -6.04 -18.09
N THR A 321 13.06 -6.25 -18.32
CA THR A 321 14.10 -5.68 -17.46
C THR A 321 14.02 -4.14 -17.45
N ALA A 322 14.63 -3.49 -16.45
CA ALA A 322 14.74 -2.03 -16.41
C ALA A 322 15.33 -1.40 -17.69
N ALA A 323 16.19 -2.13 -18.42
CA ALA A 323 16.75 -1.67 -19.70
C ALA A 323 15.83 -1.92 -20.91
N GLY A 324 14.59 -2.36 -20.69
CA GLY A 324 13.60 -2.63 -21.74
C GLY A 324 13.79 -3.96 -22.47
N ALA A 325 14.72 -4.83 -22.07
CA ALA A 325 14.85 -6.15 -22.69
C ALA A 325 13.72 -7.09 -22.21
N PRO A 326 13.02 -7.80 -23.12
CA PRO A 326 12.05 -8.83 -22.72
C PRO A 326 12.69 -9.92 -21.86
N ALA A 327 12.06 -10.27 -20.74
CA ALA A 327 12.60 -11.21 -19.76
C ALA A 327 11.77 -12.51 -19.70
N TRP A 328 10.44 -12.40 -19.56
CA TRP A 328 9.55 -13.55 -19.46
C TRP A 328 8.19 -13.27 -20.13
N VAL A 329 7.48 -14.35 -20.50
CA VAL A 329 6.12 -14.31 -21.04
C VAL A 329 5.31 -15.51 -20.53
N SER A 330 4.09 -15.25 -20.08
CA SER A 330 3.15 -16.26 -19.59
C SER A 330 2.68 -17.20 -20.70
N ALA A 331 2.05 -18.32 -20.33
CA ALA A 331 1.15 -19.00 -21.26
C ALA A 331 -0.03 -18.06 -21.62
N PRO A 332 -0.71 -18.25 -22.77
CA PRO A 332 -1.94 -17.53 -23.06
C PRO A 332 -2.93 -17.66 -21.91
N LEU A 333 -3.43 -16.51 -21.46
CA LEU A 333 -4.43 -16.44 -20.40
C LEU A 333 -5.82 -16.52 -21.04
N ASP A 334 -6.67 -17.40 -20.51
CA ASP A 334 -8.00 -17.70 -21.06
C ASP A 334 -9.07 -16.69 -20.63
N ASP A 335 -8.75 -15.86 -19.64
CA ASP A 335 -9.67 -14.85 -19.12
C ASP A 335 -10.04 -13.79 -20.15
N ALA A 336 -11.19 -13.19 -19.88
CA ALA A 336 -11.88 -12.34 -20.81
C ALA A 336 -11.44 -10.88 -20.75
N VAL A 337 -11.31 -10.38 -19.53
CA VAL A 337 -11.05 -8.98 -19.19
C VAL A 337 -10.01 -8.96 -18.07
N TYR A 338 -9.03 -8.07 -18.18
CA TYR A 338 -8.08 -7.78 -17.09
C TYR A 338 -8.42 -6.42 -16.56
N ALA A 339 -8.73 -6.37 -15.27
CA ALA A 339 -9.22 -5.19 -14.61
C ALA A 339 -8.02 -4.36 -14.13
N ASP A 340 -7.09 -5.00 -13.41
CA ASP A 340 -5.96 -4.31 -12.80
C ASP A 340 -4.71 -5.19 -12.61
N LEU A 341 -3.56 -4.56 -12.39
CA LEU A 341 -2.24 -5.17 -12.21
C LEU A 341 -1.41 -4.38 -11.20
N ALA A 342 -1.00 -5.03 -10.12
CA ALA A 342 -0.11 -4.44 -9.11
C ALA A 342 1.18 -5.26 -8.94
N VAL A 343 2.21 -4.63 -8.37
CA VAL A 343 3.50 -5.26 -8.04
C VAL A 343 3.88 -4.88 -6.61
N ASP A 344 4.34 -5.84 -5.83
CA ASP A 344 4.78 -5.62 -4.45
C ASP A 344 6.25 -5.19 -4.34
N GLY A 345 6.70 -4.90 -3.11
CA GLY A 345 8.09 -4.53 -2.84
C GLY A 345 9.11 -5.64 -3.08
N GLU A 346 8.69 -6.89 -3.26
CA GLU A 346 9.55 -8.02 -3.61
C GLU A 346 9.61 -8.25 -5.13
N GLY A 347 8.78 -7.54 -5.90
CA GLY A 347 8.65 -7.65 -7.35
C GLY A 347 7.67 -8.72 -7.82
N ASN A 348 6.88 -9.32 -6.92
CA ASN A 348 5.80 -10.23 -7.30
C ASN A 348 4.65 -9.44 -7.90
N SER A 349 3.98 -10.00 -8.90
CA SER A 349 2.83 -9.35 -9.55
C SER A 349 1.51 -10.01 -9.16
N TYR A 350 0.48 -9.17 -9.12
CA TYR A 350 -0.89 -9.56 -8.79
C TYR A 350 -1.79 -9.09 -9.92
N LEU A 351 -2.41 -10.04 -10.62
CA LEU A 351 -3.27 -9.78 -11.75
C LEU A 351 -4.72 -10.03 -11.37
N LEU A 352 -5.56 -9.00 -11.49
CA LEU A 352 -7.00 -9.10 -11.34
C LEU A 352 -7.66 -9.26 -12.71
N SER A 353 -8.36 -10.37 -12.91
CA SER A 353 -9.12 -10.67 -14.12
C SER A 353 -10.60 -10.92 -13.82
N ALA A 354 -11.41 -10.82 -14.86
CA ALA A 354 -12.84 -11.12 -14.81
C ALA A 354 -13.27 -11.94 -16.02
N ALA A 355 -14.31 -12.76 -15.82
CA ALA A 355 -14.98 -13.50 -16.88
C ALA A 355 -15.75 -12.57 -17.84
N ASN A 356 -16.00 -13.00 -19.09
CA ASN A 356 -16.65 -12.16 -20.13
C ASN A 356 -18.08 -11.78 -19.76
N ASP A 357 -18.74 -12.65 -19.01
CA ASP A 357 -20.09 -12.49 -18.49
C ASP A 357 -20.12 -11.76 -17.14
N GLY A 358 -18.95 -11.38 -16.59
CA GLY A 358 -18.83 -10.68 -15.32
C GLY A 358 -19.31 -11.49 -14.13
N SER A 359 -19.30 -12.82 -14.23
CA SER A 359 -19.80 -13.72 -13.19
C SER A 359 -18.73 -14.25 -12.25
N LEU A 360 -17.49 -13.80 -12.42
CA LEU A 360 -16.35 -14.30 -11.68
C LEU A 360 -15.21 -13.31 -11.80
N LEU A 361 -14.62 -12.96 -10.67
CA LEU A 361 -13.31 -12.34 -10.61
C LEU A 361 -12.27 -13.36 -10.16
N THR A 362 -11.07 -13.26 -10.72
CA THR A 362 -9.95 -14.17 -10.48
C THR A 362 -8.71 -13.35 -10.17
N ILE A 363 -7.99 -13.76 -9.13
CA ILE A 363 -6.74 -13.14 -8.71
C ILE A 363 -5.63 -14.15 -8.94
N SER A 364 -4.58 -13.74 -9.65
CA SER A 364 -3.40 -14.58 -9.88
C SER A 364 -2.14 -13.87 -9.41
N LYS A 365 -1.36 -14.55 -8.55
CA LYS A 365 -0.05 -14.09 -8.10
C LYS A 365 1.06 -14.77 -8.89
N TYR A 366 1.99 -13.98 -9.41
CA TYR A 366 3.23 -14.46 -10.02
C TYR A 366 4.42 -13.95 -9.23
N ASP A 367 5.41 -14.80 -9.01
CA ASP A 367 6.65 -14.37 -8.38
C ASP A 367 7.45 -13.42 -9.28
N SER A 368 8.49 -12.80 -8.73
CA SER A 368 9.35 -11.84 -9.44
C SER A 368 10.09 -12.42 -10.67
N SER A 369 10.03 -13.73 -10.89
CA SER A 369 10.60 -14.44 -12.04
C SER A 369 9.57 -14.77 -13.13
N GLY A 370 8.28 -14.58 -12.84
CA GLY A 370 7.15 -14.95 -13.70
C GLY A 370 6.55 -16.32 -13.39
N GLU A 371 6.99 -17.04 -12.35
CA GLU A 371 6.36 -18.31 -12.00
C GLU A 371 5.01 -18.05 -11.31
N LEU A 372 3.94 -18.74 -11.75
CA LEU A 372 2.63 -18.64 -11.11
C LEU A 372 2.71 -19.25 -9.71
N SER A 373 2.47 -18.44 -8.68
CA SER A 373 2.45 -18.87 -7.28
C SER A 373 1.10 -19.51 -6.94
N TRP A 374 0.01 -18.78 -7.17
CA TRP A 374 -1.36 -19.24 -6.93
C TRP A 374 -2.36 -18.47 -7.78
N THR A 375 -3.56 -19.05 -7.90
CA THR A 375 -4.74 -18.42 -8.49
C THR A 375 -5.93 -18.74 -7.61
N VAL A 376 -6.74 -17.73 -7.29
CA VAL A 376 -8.00 -17.88 -6.57
C VAL A 376 -9.14 -17.28 -7.40
N ASP A 377 -10.22 -18.03 -7.49
CA ASP A 377 -11.48 -17.59 -8.07
C ASP A 377 -12.38 -17.12 -6.92
N HIS A 378 -12.84 -15.87 -6.98
CA HIS A 378 -13.84 -15.35 -6.05
C HIS A 378 -15.23 -15.63 -6.63
N ASP A 379 -15.89 -16.65 -6.11
CA ASP A 379 -17.21 -17.10 -6.54
C ASP A 379 -18.13 -17.14 -5.33
N ASP A 380 -19.04 -16.17 -5.25
CA ASP A 380 -20.03 -16.09 -4.20
C ASP A 380 -21.37 -16.63 -4.73
N PRO A 381 -21.85 -17.82 -4.26
CA PRO A 381 -22.90 -18.54 -4.96
C PRO A 381 -24.21 -17.75 -5.14
N GLY A 382 -24.48 -17.36 -6.38
CA GLY A 382 -25.72 -16.68 -6.77
C GLY A 382 -25.62 -15.16 -6.88
N GLN A 383 -24.42 -14.61 -6.69
CA GLN A 383 -24.06 -13.24 -7.03
C GLN A 383 -23.25 -13.23 -8.34
N LEU A 384 -23.08 -12.06 -8.95
CA LEU A 384 -22.13 -11.86 -10.06
C LEU A 384 -21.17 -10.78 -9.62
N GLU A 385 -19.88 -11.03 -9.68
CA GLU A 385 -18.87 -10.12 -9.15
C GLU A 385 -18.07 -9.50 -10.29
N ALA A 386 -18.14 -8.18 -10.39
CA ALA A 386 -17.36 -7.41 -11.33
C ALA A 386 -16.08 -6.92 -10.64
N ALA A 387 -14.94 -7.22 -11.26
CA ALA A 387 -13.64 -6.71 -10.84
C ALA A 387 -13.51 -5.19 -11.10
N GLY A 388 -13.08 -4.46 -10.07
CA GLY A 388 -12.64 -3.06 -10.13
C GLY A 388 -11.12 -2.98 -10.16
N GLY A 389 -10.53 -2.50 -9.06
CA GLY A 389 -9.08 -2.37 -8.87
C GLY A 389 -8.54 -3.28 -7.78
N LEU A 390 -7.22 -3.37 -7.71
CA LEU A 390 -6.49 -4.23 -6.79
C LEU A 390 -5.35 -3.43 -6.14
N ALA A 391 -5.18 -3.59 -4.84
CA ALA A 391 -4.02 -3.07 -4.14
C ALA A 391 -3.36 -4.15 -3.27
N VAL A 392 -2.03 -4.11 -3.18
CA VAL A 392 -1.27 -5.07 -2.38
C VAL A 392 -1.18 -4.55 -0.94
N LEU A 393 -1.57 -5.39 0.01
CA LEU A 393 -1.48 -5.10 1.44
C LEU A 393 -0.04 -5.29 1.95
N PRO A 394 0.34 -4.62 3.04
CA PRO A 394 1.56 -4.97 3.77
C PRO A 394 1.60 -6.48 4.05
N GLY A 395 2.80 -7.08 3.99
CA GLY A 395 2.95 -8.54 4.15
C GLY A 395 2.56 -9.38 2.93
N GLY A 396 2.08 -8.77 1.84
CA GLY A 396 1.87 -9.44 0.54
C GLY A 396 0.46 -10.01 0.33
N GLY A 397 -0.49 -9.64 1.19
CA GLY A 397 -1.93 -9.85 0.95
C GLY A 397 -2.48 -8.92 -0.13
N VAL A 398 -3.77 -9.02 -0.41
CA VAL A 398 -4.44 -8.28 -1.49
C VAL A 398 -5.80 -7.78 -1.03
N LEU A 399 -6.08 -6.52 -1.34
CA LEU A 399 -7.40 -5.92 -1.29
C LEU A 399 -7.94 -5.74 -2.71
N VAL A 400 -9.11 -6.29 -2.98
CA VAL A 400 -9.82 -6.16 -4.25
C VAL A 400 -11.05 -5.29 -4.05
N SER A 401 -11.24 -4.36 -4.97
CA SER A 401 -12.47 -3.58 -5.12
C SER A 401 -13.29 -4.07 -6.31
N GLY A 402 -14.60 -3.82 -6.27
CA GLY A 402 -15.48 -4.18 -7.37
C GLY A 402 -16.94 -3.87 -7.09
N SER A 403 -17.82 -4.68 -7.66
CA SER A 403 -19.24 -4.68 -7.33
C SER A 403 -19.83 -6.07 -7.40
N THR A 404 -20.86 -6.34 -6.61
CA THR A 404 -21.74 -7.51 -6.77
C THR A 404 -22.99 -7.08 -7.55
N ASN A 405 -23.50 -7.87 -8.49
CA ASN A 405 -24.82 -7.65 -9.05
C ASN A 405 -25.83 -8.31 -8.11
N GLY A 406 -26.30 -7.55 -7.12
CA GLY A 406 -27.21 -7.90 -6.03
C GLY A 406 -28.63 -8.30 -6.47
N GLY A 407 -28.77 -9.20 -7.43
CA GLY A 407 -30.08 -9.71 -7.86
C GLY A 407 -30.99 -8.62 -8.46
N PRO A 408 -32.30 -8.59 -8.15
CA PRO A 408 -33.25 -7.66 -8.75
C PRO A 408 -33.11 -6.21 -8.28
N ASP A 409 -32.24 -5.95 -7.29
CA ASP A 409 -32.23 -4.73 -6.49
C ASP A 409 -31.06 -3.78 -6.82
N GLY A 410 -30.07 -4.13 -7.65
CA GLY A 410 -28.99 -3.18 -8.00
C GLY A 410 -27.63 -3.84 -8.12
N ALA A 411 -26.58 -3.03 -8.31
CA ALA A 411 -25.21 -3.45 -8.08
C ALA A 411 -24.68 -2.78 -6.80
N ASP A 412 -24.02 -3.54 -5.94
CA ASP A 412 -23.51 -3.07 -4.65
C ASP A 412 -21.98 -3.02 -4.70
N GLY A 413 -21.35 -2.05 -4.03
CA GLY A 413 -19.90 -1.96 -3.93
C GLY A 413 -19.30 -3.17 -3.20
N LEU A 414 -18.23 -3.76 -3.73
CA LEU A 414 -17.55 -4.92 -3.14
C LEU A 414 -16.13 -4.53 -2.70
N LEU A 415 -15.77 -4.97 -1.50
CA LEU A 415 -14.38 -5.06 -1.03
C LEU A 415 -14.12 -6.48 -0.54
N ALA A 416 -13.03 -7.11 -1.01
CA ALA A 416 -12.64 -8.48 -0.69
C ALA A 416 -11.15 -8.55 -0.32
N TRP A 417 -10.81 -9.31 0.73
CA TRP A 417 -9.46 -9.40 1.28
C TRP A 417 -8.89 -10.81 1.19
N TYR A 418 -7.62 -10.88 0.81
CA TYR A 418 -6.87 -12.12 0.68
C TYR A 418 -5.52 -12.00 1.37
N ASP A 419 -5.09 -13.09 1.99
CA ASP A 419 -3.74 -13.17 2.52
C ASP A 419 -2.69 -13.43 1.42
N ALA A 420 -1.42 -13.54 1.82
CA ALA A 420 -0.31 -13.76 0.90
C ALA A 420 -0.34 -15.11 0.18
N ASP A 421 -1.11 -16.07 0.69
CA ASP A 421 -1.31 -17.42 0.17
C ASP A 421 -2.57 -17.54 -0.72
N GLY A 422 -3.38 -16.48 -0.78
CA GLY A 422 -4.60 -16.39 -1.59
C GLY A 422 -5.85 -16.93 -0.88
N ASP A 423 -5.77 -17.17 0.43
CA ASP A 423 -6.94 -17.52 1.24
C ASP A 423 -7.69 -16.25 1.67
N THR A 424 -9.01 -16.35 1.83
CA THR A 424 -9.83 -15.23 2.30
C THR A 424 -9.41 -14.81 3.71
N LEU A 425 -9.00 -13.56 3.85
CA LEU A 425 -8.48 -13.00 5.11
C LEU A 425 -9.62 -12.57 6.04
N ILE A 426 -10.60 -11.82 5.52
CA ILE A 426 -11.82 -11.42 6.22
C ILE A 426 -13.04 -11.59 5.31
N PRO A 427 -14.28 -11.70 5.87
CA PRO A 427 -15.49 -11.73 5.07
C PRO A 427 -15.63 -10.49 4.19
N ASP A 428 -16.20 -10.67 3.00
CA ASP A 428 -16.42 -9.57 2.07
C ASP A 428 -17.29 -8.47 2.68
N ILE A 429 -16.94 -7.24 2.33
CA ILE A 429 -17.74 -6.08 2.66
C ILE A 429 -18.49 -5.66 1.41
N VAL A 430 -19.79 -5.91 1.43
CA VAL A 430 -20.73 -5.43 0.43
C VAL A 430 -21.38 -4.16 0.96
N VAL A 431 -21.24 -3.07 0.21
CA VAL A 431 -21.73 -1.75 0.57
C VAL A 431 -22.86 -1.35 -0.36
N ASP A 432 -24.04 -1.21 0.22
CA ASP A 432 -25.29 -0.79 -0.41
C ASP A 432 -25.64 0.62 0.14
N GLY A 433 -25.73 1.60 -0.76
CA GLY A 433 -26.03 3.01 -0.47
C GLY A 433 -27.51 3.30 -0.22
N ASP A 434 -28.44 2.52 -0.78
CA ASP A 434 -29.89 2.60 -0.53
C ASP A 434 -30.60 1.29 -0.90
N ALA A 435 -31.66 0.93 -0.16
CA ALA A 435 -32.47 -0.27 -0.41
C ALA A 435 -33.34 -0.21 -1.69
N ALA A 436 -33.04 0.70 -2.62
CA ALA A 436 -33.70 0.89 -3.90
C ALA A 436 -32.74 0.56 -5.06
N VAL A 437 -33.17 0.69 -6.32
CA VAL A 437 -32.33 0.20 -7.43
C VAL A 437 -31.21 1.19 -7.74
N ASP A 438 -30.06 0.99 -7.13
CA ASP A 438 -28.83 1.74 -7.37
C ASP A 438 -27.71 0.89 -7.99
N LEU A 439 -26.65 1.59 -8.40
CA LEU A 439 -25.48 1.06 -9.07
C LEU A 439 -24.26 1.63 -8.33
N ASP A 440 -24.02 1.05 -7.18
CA ASP A 440 -22.86 1.31 -6.36
C ASP A 440 -21.71 0.42 -6.79
N VAL A 441 -20.58 1.04 -7.10
CA VAL A 441 -19.40 0.33 -7.60
C VAL A 441 -18.14 0.98 -7.09
N PHE A 442 -17.21 0.16 -6.61
CA PHE A 442 -15.82 0.56 -6.46
C PHE A 442 -15.05 0.13 -7.71
N VAL A 443 -14.39 1.09 -8.34
CA VAL A 443 -13.66 0.90 -9.61
C VAL A 443 -12.18 0.75 -9.35
N ASP A 444 -11.65 1.40 -8.31
CA ASP A 444 -10.24 1.32 -7.95
C ASP A 444 -10.02 1.49 -6.45
N VAL A 445 -8.89 0.99 -5.95
CA VAL A 445 -8.50 1.04 -4.53
C VAL A 445 -6.99 1.23 -4.39
N VAL A 446 -6.57 1.98 -3.38
CA VAL A 446 -5.16 2.20 -3.05
C VAL A 446 -4.93 2.08 -1.55
N ILE A 447 -3.75 1.60 -1.16
CA ILE A 447 -3.32 1.46 0.24
C ILE A 447 -2.44 2.64 0.66
N GLY A 448 -2.74 3.22 1.83
CA GLY A 448 -1.87 4.13 2.57
C GLY A 448 -1.36 3.49 3.86
N ASP A 449 -0.79 4.29 4.76
CA ASP A 449 -0.25 3.78 6.02
C ASP A 449 -1.38 3.46 7.02
N GLY A 450 -1.76 2.18 7.12
CA GLY A 450 -2.83 1.70 8.00
C GLY A 450 -4.25 2.01 7.54
N TYR A 451 -4.43 2.41 6.29
CA TYR A 451 -5.75 2.64 5.69
C TYR A 451 -5.77 2.31 4.19
N ALA A 452 -6.96 2.24 3.63
CA ALA A 452 -7.18 2.21 2.19
C ALA A 452 -8.17 3.28 1.75
N VAL A 453 -8.10 3.66 0.48
CA VAL A 453 -9.07 4.54 -0.18
C VAL A 453 -9.60 3.83 -1.41
N ALA A 454 -10.92 3.62 -1.45
CA ALA A 454 -11.62 3.13 -2.63
C ALA A 454 -12.39 4.28 -3.29
N VAL A 455 -12.41 4.27 -4.63
CA VAL A 455 -13.13 5.25 -5.44
C VAL A 455 -14.05 4.55 -6.45
N GLY A 456 -15.13 5.22 -6.80
CA GLY A 456 -16.05 4.70 -7.80
C GLY A 456 -17.25 5.59 -8.02
N GLY A 457 -18.40 4.96 -8.26
CA GLY A 457 -19.67 5.64 -8.47
C GLY A 457 -20.69 5.20 -7.41
N HIS A 458 -21.44 6.16 -6.89
CA HIS A 458 -22.56 5.94 -6.00
C HIS A 458 -23.83 6.46 -6.68
N HIS A 459 -24.86 5.64 -6.83
CA HIS A 459 -26.08 6.04 -7.52
C HIS A 459 -27.22 6.21 -6.52
N ALA A 460 -27.88 7.37 -6.47
CA ALA A 460 -29.12 7.48 -5.70
C ALA A 460 -30.34 7.35 -6.63
N ASP A 461 -31.38 6.67 -6.16
CA ASP A 461 -32.61 6.35 -6.88
C ASP A 461 -33.17 7.54 -7.72
N GLY A 462 -32.99 7.49 -9.05
CA GLY A 462 -33.47 8.51 -10.00
C GLY A 462 -32.62 9.79 -10.13
N GLN A 463 -31.40 9.78 -9.60
CA GLN A 463 -30.35 10.77 -9.85
C GLN A 463 -29.34 10.24 -10.88
N ASP A 464 -28.35 11.05 -11.22
CA ASP A 464 -27.07 10.67 -11.82
C ASP A 464 -26.17 9.92 -10.82
N GLY A 465 -25.18 9.18 -11.32
CA GLY A 465 -24.13 8.62 -10.48
C GLY A 465 -23.19 9.71 -9.96
N ASP A 466 -22.94 9.73 -8.66
CA ASP A 466 -22.04 10.66 -7.99
C ASP A 466 -20.67 10.01 -7.75
N LEU A 467 -19.61 10.82 -7.71
CA LEU A 467 -18.29 10.35 -7.33
C LEU A 467 -18.32 9.85 -5.88
N TRP A 468 -17.95 8.59 -5.67
CA TRP A 468 -17.80 8.02 -4.34
C TRP A 468 -16.32 7.91 -3.95
N ILE A 469 -15.99 8.46 -2.78
CA ILE A 469 -14.67 8.32 -2.15
C ILE A 469 -14.89 7.74 -0.75
N ARG A 470 -14.26 6.61 -0.45
CA ARG A 470 -14.37 5.94 0.85
C ARG A 470 -13.00 5.64 1.42
N LYS A 471 -12.69 6.19 2.60
CA LYS A 471 -11.48 5.88 3.37
C LYS A 471 -11.84 4.96 4.53
N PHE A 472 -11.09 3.87 4.70
CA PHE A 472 -11.33 2.85 5.72
C PHE A 472 -10.03 2.27 6.26
N GLU A 473 -10.09 1.72 7.47
CA GLU A 473 -8.95 1.08 8.14
C GLU A 473 -8.66 -0.28 7.53
N ILE A 474 -7.38 -0.68 7.52
CA ILE A 474 -6.93 -2.00 7.02
C ILE A 474 -6.05 -2.71 8.03
#